data_AF-A0AAJ6NDR9-F1
#
_entry.id   AF-A0AAJ6NDR9-F1
#
_cell.length_a   1.000
_cell.length_b   1.000
_cell.length_c   1.000
_cell.angle_alpha   90.00
_cell.angle_beta   90.00
_cell.angle_gamma   90.00
#
_symmetry.space_group_name_H-M   'P 1'
#
loop_
_entity.id
_entity.type
_entity.pdbx_description
1 polymer ?
#
loop_
_entity_poly.entity_id
_entity_poly.type
_entity_poly.pdbx_seq_one_letter_code
_entity_poly.pdbx_strand_id
1 'polypeptide(L)'
;MNILDYVDVDLLQNANKIYFKPYIPMPKMKNVINSFGFEIEPDDIEILIDNTVFGSAKEGIVITNEMLFCKELLKDPFIISLSNIESITVKKNTLSNSLILNDKKSIIDLSQPEYNDLELLFGGINIYLKEINEFNVVDEDEDEVIDERKEWLKEIIENEHLSSQELEDEIEQEDPPKENQNVRQRSFLGKITDGVKQDGKGWFLPCWLARWRVVSPRREAIVLCRKNLSAL
;
A
#
# COMPACT_ATOMS: atom_id res chain seq x y z
N MET A 1 14.50 -0.93 -3.36
CA MET A 1 15.00 -1.42 -4.66
C MET A 1 14.45 -0.46 -5.71
N ASN A 2 15.27 0.06 -6.62
CA ASN A 2 14.80 0.97 -7.67
C ASN A 2 14.72 0.19 -8.99
N ILE A 3 13.61 0.33 -9.72
CA ILE A 3 13.39 -0.39 -10.98
C ILE A 3 14.39 0.00 -12.07
N LEU A 4 14.94 1.22 -12.04
CA LEU A 4 15.92 1.70 -13.02
C LEU A 4 17.27 0.98 -12.89
N ASP A 5 17.58 0.38 -11.73
CA ASP A 5 18.82 -0.39 -11.54
C ASP A 5 18.86 -1.66 -12.42
N TYR A 6 17.71 -2.06 -12.98
CA TYR A 6 17.53 -3.27 -13.80
C TYR A 6 17.35 -2.98 -15.29
N VAL A 7 17.27 -1.70 -15.65
CA VAL A 7 17.02 -1.25 -17.02
C VAL A 7 18.29 -0.58 -17.55
N ASP A 8 18.74 -0.98 -18.75
CA ASP A 8 19.86 -0.33 -19.42
C ASP A 8 19.41 1.02 -20.00
N VAL A 9 19.37 2.04 -19.14
CA VAL A 9 18.94 3.41 -19.50
C VAL A 9 19.87 4.02 -20.55
N ASP A 10 21.16 3.70 -20.53
CA ASP A 10 22.13 4.22 -21.49
C ASP A 10 21.87 3.66 -22.91
N LEU A 11 21.48 2.39 -23.00
CA LEU A 11 21.06 1.78 -24.27
C LEU A 11 19.72 2.35 -24.75
N LEU A 12 18.79 2.65 -23.83
CA LEU A 12 17.45 3.17 -24.13
C LEU A 12 17.38 4.70 -24.21
N GLN A 13 18.47 5.45 -24.01
CA GLN A 13 18.44 6.92 -24.01
C GLN A 13 17.97 7.52 -25.35
N ASN A 14 18.14 6.77 -26.44
CA ASN A 14 17.72 7.16 -27.79
C ASN A 14 16.36 6.53 -28.18
N ALA A 15 15.75 5.73 -27.30
CA ALA A 15 14.47 5.09 -27.56
C ALA A 15 13.41 6.16 -27.77
N ASN A 16 12.77 6.13 -28.94
CA ASN A 16 11.72 7.08 -29.23
C ASN A 16 10.50 6.73 -28.37
N LYS A 17 9.92 7.73 -27.70
CA LYS A 17 8.73 7.62 -26.84
C LYS A 17 8.92 6.97 -25.47
N ILE A 18 10.14 6.62 -25.06
CA ILE A 18 10.42 6.15 -23.69
C ILE A 18 11.24 7.23 -22.96
N TYR A 19 10.83 7.57 -21.74
CA TYR A 19 11.46 8.60 -20.93
C TYR A 19 11.73 8.05 -19.53
N PHE A 20 12.89 8.39 -18.98
CA PHE A 20 13.34 7.92 -17.68
C PHE A 20 13.57 9.10 -16.73
N LYS A 21 13.35 8.89 -15.44
CA LYS A 21 13.75 9.83 -14.40
C LYS A 21 15.29 10.01 -14.41
N PRO A 22 15.81 11.23 -14.15
CA PRO A 22 15.11 12.49 -13.89
C PRO A 22 14.74 13.29 -15.15
N TYR A 23 14.93 12.72 -16.34
CA TYR A 23 14.84 13.44 -17.63
C TYR A 23 13.45 13.39 -18.28
N ILE A 24 12.39 13.15 -17.51
CA ILE A 24 11.02 13.16 -18.01
C ILE A 24 10.54 14.62 -18.19
N PRO A 25 10.10 15.03 -19.39
CA PRO A 25 9.62 16.39 -19.60
C PRO A 25 8.41 16.75 -18.73
N MET A 26 8.48 17.85 -17.97
CA MET A 26 7.39 18.35 -17.12
C MET A 26 6.02 18.45 -17.82
N PRO A 27 5.90 18.91 -19.08
CA PRO A 27 4.61 18.94 -19.77
C PRO A 27 3.97 17.55 -19.93
N LYS A 28 4.80 16.50 -20.12
CA LYS A 28 4.32 15.12 -20.21
C LYS A 28 3.85 14.60 -18.86
N MET A 29 4.61 14.84 -17.79
CA MET A 29 4.18 14.49 -16.43
C MET A 29 2.83 15.11 -16.07
N LYS A 30 2.63 16.40 -16.36
CA LYS A 30 1.33 17.06 -16.14
C LYS A 30 0.21 16.42 -16.95
N ASN A 31 0.47 16.07 -18.20
CA ASN A 31 -0.52 15.40 -19.04
C ASN A 31 -0.85 13.99 -18.51
N VAL A 32 0.15 13.24 -18.03
CA VAL A 32 -0.05 11.94 -17.36
C VAL A 32 -0.98 12.11 -16.17
N ILE A 33 -0.63 12.95 -15.20
CA ILE A 33 -1.40 13.14 -13.96
C ILE A 33 -2.86 13.53 -14.28
N ASN A 34 -3.04 14.48 -15.19
CA ASN A 34 -4.38 14.93 -15.59
C ASN A 34 -5.19 13.87 -16.36
N SER A 35 -4.52 13.01 -17.15
CA SER A 35 -5.20 12.09 -18.07
C SER A 35 -5.44 10.72 -17.45
N PHE A 36 -4.55 10.26 -16.57
CA PHE A 36 -4.66 8.99 -15.88
C PHE A 36 -5.63 9.08 -14.68
N GLY A 37 -5.79 10.27 -14.09
CA GLY A 37 -6.82 10.52 -13.08
C GLY A 37 -6.58 9.83 -11.74
N PHE A 38 -5.41 9.22 -11.57
CA PHE A 38 -4.92 8.67 -10.31
C PHE A 38 -4.03 9.69 -9.60
N GLU A 39 -3.95 9.60 -8.28
CA GLU A 39 -2.96 10.35 -7.49
C GLU A 39 -1.58 9.74 -7.74
N ILE A 40 -0.92 10.21 -8.80
CA ILE A 40 0.46 9.86 -9.13
C ILE A 40 1.32 11.06 -8.75
N GLU A 41 2.20 10.90 -7.77
CA GLU A 41 3.19 11.91 -7.47
C GLU A 41 4.23 11.96 -8.60
N PRO A 42 4.57 13.15 -9.15
CA PRO A 42 5.53 13.27 -10.25
C PRO A 42 6.88 12.62 -9.94
N ASP A 43 7.31 12.70 -8.68
CA ASP A 43 8.60 12.19 -8.23
C ASP A 43 8.63 10.66 -8.13
N ASP A 44 7.48 9.99 -8.07
CA ASP A 44 7.40 8.52 -8.05
C ASP A 44 7.48 7.91 -9.45
N ILE A 45 7.36 8.72 -10.50
CA ILE A 45 7.43 8.26 -11.88
C ILE A 45 8.89 7.97 -12.25
N GLU A 46 9.20 6.68 -12.42
CA GLU A 46 10.52 6.23 -12.84
C GLU A 46 10.62 6.16 -14.37
N ILE A 47 9.57 5.67 -15.02
CA ILE A 47 9.54 5.44 -16.48
C ILE A 47 8.20 5.90 -17.07
N LEU A 48 8.26 6.57 -18.21
CA LEU A 48 7.10 6.97 -19.02
C LEU A 48 7.25 6.44 -20.44
N ILE A 49 6.25 5.69 -20.90
CA ILE A 49 6.11 5.23 -22.29
C ILE A 49 4.94 5.99 -22.92
N ASP A 50 5.23 6.82 -23.92
CA ASP A 50 4.25 7.68 -24.59
C ASP A 50 3.65 7.00 -25.83
N ASN A 51 2.39 6.59 -25.75
CA ASN A 51 1.69 5.96 -26.88
C ASN A 51 0.93 6.96 -27.76
N THR A 52 1.13 8.27 -27.58
CA THR A 52 0.42 9.28 -28.37
C THR A 52 1.18 9.66 -29.63
N VAL A 53 0.44 9.80 -30.73
CA VAL A 53 0.99 10.19 -32.05
C VAL A 53 1.77 11.50 -31.95
N PHE A 54 1.17 12.52 -31.36
CA PHE A 54 1.77 13.86 -31.20
C PHE A 54 2.67 14.03 -29.97
N GLY A 55 2.95 12.95 -29.23
CA GLY A 55 3.88 13.00 -28.10
C GLY A 55 3.37 13.81 -26.90
N SER A 56 2.05 13.82 -26.65
CA SER A 56 1.45 14.47 -25.50
C SER A 56 1.56 13.65 -24.20
N ALA A 57 1.87 12.35 -24.27
CA ALA A 57 1.88 11.43 -23.14
C ALA A 57 0.54 11.29 -22.39
N LYS A 58 -0.58 11.66 -23.03
CA LYS A 58 -1.93 11.45 -22.48
C LYS A 58 -2.39 9.99 -22.52
N GLU A 59 -1.63 9.12 -23.16
CA GLU A 59 -1.87 7.69 -23.33
C GLU A 59 -0.53 6.96 -23.30
N GLY A 60 -0.55 5.69 -22.92
CA GLY A 60 0.61 4.83 -22.79
C GLY A 60 0.73 4.23 -21.40
N ILE A 61 1.96 4.14 -20.90
CA ILE A 61 2.27 3.45 -19.65
C ILE A 61 3.16 4.34 -18.78
N VAL A 62 2.89 4.34 -17.48
CA VAL A 62 3.73 4.96 -16.46
C VAL A 62 4.12 3.88 -15.47
N ILE A 63 5.40 3.83 -15.10
CA ILE A 63 5.96 2.81 -14.23
C ILE A 63 6.60 3.51 -13.03
N THR A 64 6.21 3.09 -11.84
CA THR A 64 6.86 3.44 -10.58
C THR A 64 7.56 2.20 -10.03
N ASN A 65 8.18 2.29 -8.84
CA ASN A 65 8.77 1.11 -8.20
C ASN A 65 7.73 0.06 -7.78
N GLU A 66 6.45 0.43 -7.67
CA GLU A 66 5.41 -0.45 -7.12
C GLU A 66 4.26 -0.72 -8.10
N MET A 67 4.00 0.19 -9.02
CA MET A 67 2.76 0.20 -9.81
C MET A 67 3.03 0.41 -11.30
N LEU A 68 2.21 -0.26 -12.11
CA LEU A 68 2.07 -0.05 -13.54
C LEU A 68 0.74 0.66 -13.80
N PHE A 69 0.80 1.89 -14.30
CA PHE A 69 -0.37 2.64 -14.71
C PHE A 69 -0.51 2.57 -16.22
N CYS A 70 -1.69 2.21 -16.73
CA CYS A 70 -1.94 2.03 -18.15
C CYS A 70 -3.13 2.87 -18.61
N LYS A 71 -3.03 3.46 -19.80
CA LYS A 71 -4.13 4.19 -20.43
C LYS A 71 -4.06 4.08 -21.95
N GLU A 72 -5.15 3.63 -22.55
CA GLU A 72 -5.34 3.61 -24.01
C GLU A 72 -6.25 4.75 -24.49
N LEU A 73 -6.15 5.05 -25.78
CA LEU A 73 -7.06 5.98 -26.45
C LEU A 73 -8.52 5.57 -26.22
N LEU A 74 -9.33 6.54 -25.76
CA LEU A 74 -10.77 6.38 -25.50
C LEU A 74 -11.13 5.28 -24.48
N LYS A 75 -10.17 4.79 -23.69
CA LYS A 75 -10.43 3.88 -22.58
C LYS A 75 -10.11 4.55 -21.25
N ASP A 76 -10.78 4.05 -20.21
CA ASP A 76 -10.47 4.47 -18.85
C ASP A 76 -9.09 3.92 -18.43
N PRO A 77 -8.30 4.71 -17.69
CA PRO A 77 -7.03 4.27 -17.13
C PRO A 77 -7.22 3.14 -16.11
N PHE A 78 -6.20 2.30 -15.92
CA PHE A 78 -6.17 1.25 -14.90
C PHE A 78 -4.77 1.10 -14.31
N ILE A 79 -4.69 0.48 -13.13
CA ILE A 79 -3.44 0.27 -12.36
C ILE A 79 -3.27 -1.21 -12.06
N ILE A 80 -2.02 -1.67 -12.06
CA ILE A 80 -1.63 -3.01 -11.66
C ILE A 80 -0.45 -2.91 -10.69
N SER A 81 -0.52 -3.60 -9.56
CA SER A 81 0.64 -3.73 -8.66
C SER A 81 1.70 -4.61 -9.31
N LEU A 82 2.95 -4.18 -9.32
CA LEU A 82 4.07 -4.97 -9.84
C LEU A 82 4.25 -6.27 -9.04
N SER A 83 3.94 -6.28 -7.75
CA SER A 83 3.95 -7.49 -6.90
C SER A 83 2.98 -8.59 -7.36
N ASN A 84 1.98 -8.23 -8.18
CA ASN A 84 0.98 -9.18 -8.69
C ASN A 84 1.33 -9.68 -10.11
N ILE A 85 2.49 -9.29 -10.63
CA ILE A 85 2.95 -9.64 -11.97
C ILE A 85 4.11 -10.63 -11.85
N GLU A 86 3.95 -11.80 -12.46
CA GLU A 86 5.01 -12.81 -12.55
C GLU A 86 5.95 -12.48 -13.71
N SER A 87 5.39 -12.09 -14.86
CA SER A 87 6.14 -11.73 -16.05
C SER A 87 5.36 -10.82 -16.99
N ILE A 88 6.11 -10.04 -17.77
CA ILE A 88 5.62 -9.15 -18.81
C ILE A 88 6.27 -9.54 -20.15
N THR A 89 5.45 -9.87 -21.15
CA THR A 89 5.90 -10.23 -22.49
C THR A 89 5.46 -9.19 -23.49
N VAL A 90 6.37 -8.74 -24.36
CA VAL A 90 6.04 -7.86 -25.49
C VAL A 90 5.83 -8.71 -26.73
N LYS A 91 4.67 -8.59 -27.37
CA LYS A 91 4.36 -9.27 -28.62
C LYS A 91 4.24 -8.27 -29.77
N LYS A 92 5.09 -8.43 -30.78
CA LYS A 92 4.98 -7.65 -32.03
C LYS A 92 3.76 -8.09 -32.83
N ASN A 93 2.90 -7.14 -33.17
CA ASN A 93 1.83 -7.31 -34.14
C ASN A 93 2.12 -6.47 -35.39
N THR A 94 1.23 -6.57 -36.39
CA THR A 94 1.38 -5.85 -37.66
C THR A 94 1.42 -4.32 -37.51
N LEU A 95 0.67 -3.76 -36.56
CA LEU A 95 0.47 -2.31 -36.40
C LEU A 95 0.80 -1.78 -35.01
N SER A 96 1.13 -2.66 -34.06
CA SER A 96 1.34 -2.32 -32.66
C SER A 96 2.13 -3.40 -31.95
N ASN A 97 2.56 -3.12 -30.72
CA ASN A 97 3.18 -4.05 -29.80
C ASN A 97 2.20 -4.29 -28.63
N SER A 98 1.75 -5.51 -28.44
CA SER A 98 0.90 -5.86 -27.29
C SER A 98 1.75 -6.18 -26.07
N LEU A 99 1.41 -5.60 -24.93
CA LEU A 99 1.98 -5.98 -23.65
C LEU A 99 1.10 -7.05 -23.00
N ILE A 100 1.66 -8.21 -22.69
CA ILE A 100 0.95 -9.39 -22.16
C ILE A 100 1.48 -9.68 -20.76
N LEU A 101 0.58 -9.88 -19.79
CA LEU A 101 0.96 -10.29 -18.44
C LEU A 101 0.74 -11.79 -18.22
N ASN A 102 1.70 -12.42 -17.55
CA ASN A 102 1.66 -13.82 -17.08
C ASN A 102 1.20 -14.78 -18.20
N ASP A 103 1.64 -14.54 -19.44
CA ASP A 103 1.32 -15.28 -20.67
C ASP A 103 -0.17 -15.50 -20.99
N LYS A 104 -1.08 -14.68 -20.41
CA LYS A 104 -2.53 -14.89 -20.54
C LYS A 104 -3.21 -13.89 -21.47
N LYS A 105 -3.17 -12.60 -21.14
CA LYS A 105 -3.98 -11.58 -21.81
C LYS A 105 -3.16 -10.33 -22.13
N SER A 106 -3.37 -9.77 -23.33
CA SER A 106 -2.91 -8.41 -23.65
C SER A 106 -3.60 -7.40 -22.74
N ILE A 107 -2.81 -6.56 -22.07
CA ILE A 107 -3.29 -5.49 -21.21
C ILE A 107 -3.37 -4.15 -21.95
N ILE A 108 -2.46 -3.90 -22.91
CA ILE A 108 -2.41 -2.66 -23.67
C ILE A 108 -1.67 -2.87 -25.00
N ASP A 109 -2.14 -2.20 -26.05
CA ASP A 109 -1.45 -2.16 -27.34
C ASP A 109 -0.75 -0.81 -27.56
N LEU A 110 0.55 -0.86 -27.84
CA LEU A 110 1.43 0.29 -28.03
C LEU A 110 1.82 0.42 -29.50
N SER A 111 1.34 1.45 -30.18
CA SER A 111 1.58 1.67 -31.61
C SER A 111 2.73 2.63 -31.92
N GLN A 112 3.16 3.42 -30.93
CA GLN A 112 4.16 4.48 -31.13
C GLN A 112 5.58 4.09 -30.72
N PRO A 113 5.83 3.42 -29.57
CA PRO A 113 7.17 2.98 -29.20
C PRO A 113 7.63 1.80 -30.05
N GLU A 114 8.95 1.71 -30.30
CA GLU A 114 9.52 0.62 -31.11
C GLU A 114 9.53 -0.72 -30.36
N TYR A 115 9.39 -1.82 -31.10
CA TYR A 115 9.35 -3.16 -30.51
C TYR A 115 10.63 -3.50 -29.74
N ASN A 116 11.80 -3.22 -30.32
CA ASN A 116 13.09 -3.58 -29.72
C ASN A 116 13.33 -2.82 -28.41
N ASP A 117 12.96 -1.54 -28.37
CA ASP A 117 13.10 -0.71 -27.16
C ASP A 117 12.19 -1.23 -26.04
N LEU A 118 10.95 -1.62 -26.38
CA LEU A 118 10.03 -2.24 -25.43
C LEU A 118 10.55 -3.61 -24.95
N GLU A 119 11.10 -4.43 -25.85
CA GLU A 119 11.64 -5.74 -25.51
C GLU A 119 12.82 -5.63 -24.53
N LEU A 120 13.74 -4.68 -24.77
CA LEU A 120 14.84 -4.38 -23.86
C LEU A 120 14.35 -3.85 -22.51
N LEU A 121 13.43 -2.87 -22.53
CA LEU A 121 12.85 -2.29 -21.32
C LEU A 121 12.16 -3.34 -20.44
N PHE A 122 11.23 -4.10 -21.02
CA PHE A 122 10.47 -5.09 -20.26
C PHE A 122 11.32 -6.34 -19.94
N GLY A 123 12.39 -6.60 -20.68
CA GLY A 123 13.41 -7.56 -20.29
C GLY A 123 14.06 -7.21 -18.95
N GLY A 124 14.47 -5.96 -18.76
CA GLY A 124 14.99 -5.46 -17.49
C GLY A 124 13.95 -5.47 -16.37
N ILE A 125 12.74 -5.00 -16.66
CA ILE A 125 11.63 -5.02 -15.68
C ILE A 125 11.30 -6.44 -15.23
N ASN A 126 11.37 -7.44 -16.10
CA ASN A 126 11.17 -8.84 -15.69
C ASN A 126 12.24 -9.34 -14.72
N ILE A 127 13.46 -8.81 -14.76
CA ILE A 127 14.49 -9.14 -13.77
C ILE A 127 14.09 -8.52 -12.42
N TYR A 128 13.69 -7.25 -12.43
CA TYR A 128 13.16 -6.58 -11.24
C TYR A 128 11.97 -7.32 -10.61
N LEU A 129 11.00 -7.75 -11.43
CA LEU A 129 9.81 -8.50 -10.98
C LEU A 129 10.18 -9.81 -10.27
N LYS A 130 11.18 -10.53 -10.76
CA LYS A 130 11.65 -11.76 -10.12
C LYS A 130 12.20 -11.46 -8.73
N GLU A 131 13.02 -10.42 -8.61
CA GLU A 131 13.65 -10.09 -7.33
C GLU A 131 12.64 -9.65 -6.27
N ILE A 132 11.65 -8.83 -6.64
CA ILE A 132 10.60 -8.44 -5.68
C ILE A 132 9.67 -9.61 -5.30
N ASN A 133 9.43 -10.54 -6.24
CA ASN A 133 8.60 -11.71 -5.95
C ASN A 133 9.33 -12.73 -5.07
N GLU A 134 10.63 -12.95 -5.31
CA GLU A 134 11.47 -13.78 -4.43
C GLU A 134 11.53 -13.22 -3.00
N PHE A 135 11.51 -11.90 -2.84
CA PHE A 135 11.47 -11.26 -1.52
C PHE A 135 10.13 -11.49 -0.80
N ASN A 136 9.00 -11.47 -1.52
CA ASN A 136 7.68 -11.65 -0.93
C ASN A 136 7.40 -13.09 -0.48
N VAL A 137 8.04 -14.10 -1.09
CA VAL A 137 7.89 -15.51 -0.68
C VAL A 137 8.46 -15.73 0.73
N VAL A 138 9.46 -14.95 1.14
CA VAL A 138 10.08 -15.07 2.47
C VAL A 138 9.14 -14.60 3.59
N ASP A 139 8.17 -13.72 3.28
CA ASP A 139 7.19 -13.22 4.26
C ASP A 139 5.99 -14.16 4.44
N GLU A 140 5.63 -14.97 3.43
CA GLU A 140 4.54 -15.96 3.55
C GLU A 140 4.92 -17.13 4.48
N ASP A 141 6.19 -17.53 4.48
CA ASP A 141 6.69 -18.59 5.37
C ASP A 141 6.74 -18.13 6.85
N GLU A 142 6.95 -16.84 7.15
CA GLU A 142 6.87 -16.35 8.55
C GLU A 142 5.43 -16.35 9.08
N ASP A 143 4.43 -16.02 8.26
CA ASP A 143 3.02 -16.09 8.65
C ASP A 143 2.56 -17.54 8.89
N GLU A 144 3.05 -18.51 8.10
CA GLU A 144 2.77 -19.95 8.30
C GLU A 144 3.49 -20.51 9.53
N VAL A 145 4.75 -20.14 9.77
CA VAL A 145 5.50 -20.50 10.99
C VAL A 145 4.87 -19.87 12.25
N ILE A 146 4.31 -18.66 12.14
CA ILE A 146 3.58 -18.02 13.24
C ILE A 146 2.28 -18.78 13.54
N ASP A 147 1.56 -19.27 12.55
CA ASP A 147 0.30 -20.01 12.74
C ASP A 147 0.55 -21.42 13.28
N GLU A 148 1.57 -22.15 12.81
CA GLU A 148 1.98 -23.43 13.42
C GLU A 148 2.39 -23.26 14.89
N ARG A 149 3.12 -22.18 15.20
CA ARG A 149 3.56 -21.88 16.57
C ARG A 149 2.42 -21.44 17.48
N LYS A 150 1.38 -20.78 16.94
CA LYS A 150 0.15 -20.48 17.69
C LYS A 150 -0.68 -21.74 17.96
N GLU A 151 -0.78 -22.65 16.99
CA GLU A 151 -1.48 -23.93 17.14
C GLU A 151 -0.80 -24.78 18.23
N TRP A 152 0.53 -24.85 18.21
CA TRP A 152 1.32 -25.53 19.25
C TRP A 152 1.15 -24.89 20.63
N LEU A 153 1.17 -23.56 20.73
CA LEU A 153 0.91 -22.86 22.01
C LEU A 153 -0.50 -23.11 22.52
N LYS A 154 -1.48 -23.22 21.63
CA LYS A 154 -2.88 -23.51 21.98
C LYS A 154 -3.04 -24.94 22.49
N GLU A 155 -2.38 -25.91 21.86
CA GLU A 155 -2.34 -27.30 22.31
C GLU A 155 -1.65 -27.45 23.69
N ILE A 156 -0.58 -26.70 23.94
CA ILE A 156 0.05 -26.66 25.28
C ILE A 156 -0.90 -26.07 26.32
N ILE A 157 -1.57 -24.96 26.01
CA ILE A 157 -2.52 -24.33 26.95
C ILE A 157 -3.73 -25.24 27.22
N GLU A 158 -4.20 -25.99 26.23
CA GLU A 158 -5.26 -26.98 26.39
C GLU A 158 -4.80 -28.21 27.18
N ASN A 159 -3.56 -28.66 27.00
CA ASN A 159 -2.99 -29.79 27.72
C ASN A 159 -2.49 -29.44 29.14
N GLU A 160 -2.09 -28.19 29.38
CA GLU A 160 -1.78 -27.64 30.71
C GLU A 160 -3.04 -27.16 31.45
N HIS A 161 -4.25 -27.42 30.92
CA HIS A 161 -5.47 -27.34 31.70
C HIS A 161 -5.60 -28.50 32.71
N LEU A 162 -4.54 -28.72 33.49
CA LEU A 162 -4.68 -29.01 34.91
C LEU A 162 -4.93 -27.67 35.64
N SER A 163 -6.23 -27.39 35.73
CA SER A 163 -6.88 -26.88 36.94
C SER A 163 -6.50 -25.47 37.44
N SER A 164 -7.14 -24.44 36.85
CA SER A 164 -7.43 -23.19 37.60
C SER A 164 -8.40 -23.42 38.78
N GLN A 165 -8.90 -24.65 38.99
CA GLN A 165 -9.77 -25.05 40.11
C GLN A 165 -8.99 -25.55 41.34
N GLU A 166 -7.76 -26.03 41.21
CA GLU A 166 -6.94 -26.50 42.34
C GLU A 166 -6.24 -25.34 43.08
N LEU A 167 -6.13 -24.16 42.46
CA LEU A 167 -5.60 -22.95 43.07
C LEU A 167 -6.65 -22.14 43.86
N GLU A 168 -7.94 -22.33 43.60
CA GLU A 168 -9.01 -21.65 44.36
C GLU A 168 -9.30 -22.37 45.70
N ASP A 169 -9.06 -23.69 45.79
CA ASP A 169 -9.23 -24.47 47.02
C ASP A 169 -8.08 -24.27 48.04
N GLU A 170 -6.90 -23.80 47.62
CA GLU A 170 -5.81 -23.43 48.55
C GLU A 170 -5.95 -22.01 49.12
N ILE A 171 -6.70 -21.12 48.46
CA ILE A 171 -6.88 -19.72 48.90
C ILE A 171 -7.94 -19.62 50.02
N GLU A 172 -8.85 -20.58 50.16
CA GLU A 172 -9.87 -20.59 51.23
C GLU A 172 -9.38 -21.06 52.61
N GLN A 173 -8.10 -21.46 52.77
CA GLN A 173 -7.54 -21.87 54.08
C GLN A 173 -6.60 -20.85 54.75
N GLU A 174 -6.32 -19.70 54.13
CA GLU A 174 -5.57 -18.66 54.82
C GLU A 174 -6.50 -17.71 55.58
N ASP A 175 -6.45 -17.79 56.91
CA ASP A 175 -7.13 -16.88 57.83
C ASP A 175 -6.83 -15.40 57.48
N PRO A 176 -7.84 -14.52 57.37
CA PRO A 176 -7.62 -13.12 57.05
C PRO A 176 -6.81 -12.41 58.16
N PRO A 177 -5.88 -11.51 57.79
CA PRO A 177 -5.11 -10.75 58.77
C PRO A 177 -6.04 -9.81 59.55
N LYS A 178 -5.88 -9.85 60.88
CA LYS A 178 -6.70 -9.09 61.84
C LYS A 178 -6.73 -7.60 61.50
N GLU A 179 -7.95 -7.12 61.24
CA GLU A 179 -8.29 -5.71 61.04
C GLU A 179 -7.97 -4.90 62.30
N ASN A 180 -7.04 -3.96 62.20
CA ASN A 180 -6.76 -3.00 63.27
C ASN A 180 -7.58 -1.73 63.05
N GLN A 181 -8.69 -1.66 63.76
CA GLN A 181 -9.61 -0.53 63.80
C GLN A 181 -9.00 0.65 64.58
N ASN A 182 -8.78 1.76 63.89
CA ASN A 182 -8.84 3.12 64.45
C ASN A 182 -9.19 4.08 63.31
N VAL A 183 -10.45 4.22 62.90
CA VAL A 183 -11.57 4.95 63.53
C VAL A 183 -11.42 6.47 63.49
N ARG A 184 -12.42 7.08 62.81
CA ARG A 184 -13.00 8.45 62.93
C ARG A 184 -12.39 9.59 62.11
N GLN A 185 -13.17 10.44 61.43
CA GLN A 185 -14.60 10.48 61.07
C GLN A 185 -14.83 11.72 60.16
N ARG A 186 -15.67 11.56 59.12
CA ARG A 186 -16.71 12.48 58.61
C ARG A 186 -16.42 13.99 58.42
N SER A 187 -16.68 14.49 57.21
CA SER A 187 -17.83 15.35 56.82
C SER A 187 -17.45 16.19 55.57
N PHE A 188 -18.15 16.04 54.45
CA PHE A 188 -19.40 16.70 54.05
C PHE A 188 -19.17 18.06 53.35
N LEU A 189 -19.84 18.22 52.19
CA LEU A 189 -19.84 19.36 51.28
C LEU A 189 -19.80 20.76 51.94
N GLY A 190 -19.07 21.67 51.30
CA GLY A 190 -19.26 23.13 51.42
C GLY A 190 -18.11 23.90 50.76
N LYS A 191 -18.28 24.36 49.51
CA LYS A 191 -18.76 25.72 49.15
C LYS A 191 -17.73 26.83 49.45
N ILE A 192 -17.17 27.41 48.40
CA ILE A 192 -17.27 28.83 47.98
C ILE A 192 -16.03 29.24 47.19
N THR A 193 -16.31 29.65 45.96
CA THR A 193 -15.47 30.40 45.03
C THR A 193 -15.06 31.74 45.62
N ASP A 194 -13.83 32.20 45.35
CA ASP A 194 -13.56 33.59 44.97
C ASP A 194 -12.10 33.74 44.52
N GLY A 195 -11.90 34.32 43.34
CA GLY A 195 -10.58 34.52 42.75
C GLY A 195 -10.60 34.81 41.25
N VAL A 196 -11.51 35.67 40.81
CA VAL A 196 -11.54 36.24 39.46
C VAL A 196 -10.27 37.09 39.23
N LYS A 197 -9.50 36.75 38.20
CA LYS A 197 -8.97 37.74 37.24
C LYS A 197 -9.11 37.18 35.83
N GLN A 198 -10.12 37.69 35.15
CA GLN A 198 -10.24 37.71 33.71
C GLN A 198 -9.29 38.77 33.15
N ASP A 199 -8.59 38.42 32.08
CA ASP A 199 -8.26 39.21 30.89
C ASP A 199 -7.86 38.14 29.87
N GLY A 200 -8.51 37.85 28.75
CA GLY A 200 -9.59 38.48 28.02
C GLY A 200 -9.37 38.08 26.56
N LYS A 201 -10.28 37.22 26.03
CA LYS A 201 -10.39 36.71 24.64
C LYS A 201 -9.43 35.53 24.30
N GLY A 202 -9.86 34.29 24.11
CA GLY A 202 -11.16 33.65 23.87
C GLY A 202 -10.90 32.38 23.03
N TRP A 203 -10.49 31.27 23.65
CA TRP A 203 -11.28 30.04 23.88
C TRP A 203 -12.11 29.54 22.68
N PHE A 204 -11.61 28.50 22.02
CA PHE A 204 -12.27 27.19 22.03
C PHE A 204 -11.22 26.15 22.46
N LEU A 205 -11.56 25.36 23.47
CA LEU A 205 -10.74 24.35 24.14
C LEU A 205 -11.59 23.05 24.17
N PRO A 206 -11.06 21.89 24.59
CA PRO A 206 -10.74 20.76 23.73
C PRO A 206 -11.48 19.47 24.16
N CYS A 207 -11.18 18.33 23.52
CA CYS A 207 -11.38 17.03 24.16
C CYS A 207 -10.25 16.03 23.88
N TRP A 208 -9.51 15.73 24.95
CA TRP A 208 -8.99 14.43 25.39
C TRP A 208 -7.90 13.69 24.61
N LEU A 209 -6.72 13.67 25.24
CA LEU A 209 -5.84 12.53 25.49
C LEU A 209 -6.35 11.13 25.05
N ALA A 210 -5.44 10.46 24.36
CA ALA A 210 -5.10 9.04 24.45
C ALA A 210 -6.12 7.99 23.96
N ARG A 211 -5.78 7.34 22.85
CA ARG A 211 -5.77 5.87 22.80
C ARG A 211 -4.82 5.34 21.73
N TRP A 212 -3.74 4.70 22.18
CA TRP A 212 -3.08 3.69 21.35
C TRP A 212 -4.08 2.55 21.13
N ARG A 213 -4.32 2.21 19.86
CA ARG A 213 -4.83 0.89 19.48
C ARG A 213 -4.12 0.48 18.21
N VAL A 214 -3.17 -0.44 18.40
CA VAL A 214 -2.66 -1.34 17.37
C VAL A 214 -3.87 -2.02 16.74
N VAL A 215 -4.01 -1.89 15.42
CA VAL A 215 -4.84 -2.77 14.61
C VAL A 215 -3.96 -3.20 13.44
N SER A 216 -3.53 -4.46 13.49
CA SER A 216 -2.83 -5.16 12.42
C SER A 216 -3.70 -5.25 11.15
N PRO A 217 -3.08 -5.52 9.98
CA PRO A 217 -3.68 -5.32 8.67
C PRO A 217 -4.49 -6.53 8.20
N ARG A 218 -5.49 -6.33 7.35
CA ARG A 218 -5.81 -7.20 6.20
C ARG A 218 -7.05 -6.72 5.41
N ARG A 219 -6.90 -6.84 4.08
CA ARG A 219 -7.88 -7.16 3.02
C ARG A 219 -8.49 -6.03 2.16
N GLU A 220 -8.22 -6.23 0.86
CA GLU A 220 -9.08 -6.03 -0.31
C GLU A 220 -9.23 -4.59 -0.86
N ALA A 221 -8.27 -4.21 -1.72
CA ALA A 221 -8.53 -3.17 -2.72
C ALA A 221 -9.40 -3.76 -3.85
N ILE A 222 -10.71 -3.56 -3.67
CA ILE A 222 -11.75 -3.74 -4.67
C ILE A 222 -11.53 -2.75 -5.83
N VAL A 223 -11.65 -3.24 -7.07
CA VAL A 223 -11.74 -2.44 -8.30
C VAL A 223 -12.87 -1.41 -8.17
N LEU A 224 -12.54 -0.14 -7.97
CA LEU A 224 -13.50 0.97 -7.98
C LEU A 224 -13.68 1.47 -9.42
N CYS A 225 -14.67 0.91 -10.12
CA CYS A 225 -15.22 1.49 -11.35
C CYS A 225 -16.51 2.26 -10.97
N ARG A 226 -16.44 3.60 -10.81
CA ARG A 226 -17.65 4.42 -10.63
C ARG A 226 -18.23 4.82 -11.99
N LYS A 227 -19.34 4.19 -12.36
CA LYS A 227 -20.30 4.77 -13.33
C LYS A 227 -21.02 5.94 -12.66
N ASN A 228 -20.88 7.15 -13.22
CA ASN A 228 -21.83 8.22 -12.96
C ASN A 228 -23.11 7.95 -13.76
N LEU A 229 -24.19 7.68 -13.04
CA LEU A 229 -25.56 7.69 -13.53
C LEU A 229 -26.35 8.69 -12.65
N SER A 230 -26.67 9.83 -13.24
CA SER A 230 -27.78 10.73 -12.86
C SER A 230 -28.03 11.58 -14.11
N ALA A 231 -29.04 11.27 -14.92
CA ALA A 231 -30.44 11.62 -14.71
C ALA A 231 -30.64 13.14 -14.57
N LEU A 232 -30.89 13.79 -15.72
CA LEU A 232 -31.89 14.84 -15.94
C LEU A 232 -32.25 14.86 -17.43
#